data_AF-A0A1H6D264-F1
#
_entry.id   AF-A0A1H6D264-F1
#
_cell.length_a   1.000
_cell.length_b   1.000
_cell.length_c   1.000
_cell.angle_alpha   90.00
_cell.angle_beta   90.00
_cell.angle_gamma   90.00
#
_symmetry.space_group_name_H-M   'P 1'
#
loop_
_entity.id
_entity.type
_entity.pdbx_description
1 polymer ?
#
loop_
_entity_poly.entity_id
_entity_poly.type
_entity_poly.pdbx_seq_one_letter_code
_entity_poly.pdbx_strand_id
1 'polypeptide(L)'
;MAQAAQRIDQSAGVIKGLQSKLDGHKAQLMSGWAGNASVSFDRVFNEFHTKMGQILQELEGIHVKLVDTRIRYESTEQEQADAVNKINALLNGTT
;
A
#
# COMPACT_ATOMS: atom_id res chain seq x y z
N MET A 1 -1.13 6.13 -12.62
CA MET A 1 -1.60 5.11 -11.65
C MET A 1 -0.49 4.13 -11.27
N ALA A 2 0.07 3.37 -12.20
CA ALA A 2 1.10 2.35 -11.91
C ALA A 2 2.35 2.88 -11.17
N GLN A 3 2.92 4.01 -11.61
CA GLN A 3 4.08 4.61 -10.94
C GLN A 3 3.77 5.08 -9.51
N ALA A 4 2.55 5.54 -9.24
CA ALA A 4 2.14 5.95 -7.91
C ALA A 4 1.97 4.74 -6.99
N ALA A 5 1.35 3.66 -7.48
CA ALA A 5 1.23 2.39 -6.76
C ALA A 5 2.61 1.83 -6.39
N GLN A 6 3.55 1.83 -7.34
CA GLN A 6 4.92 1.38 -7.09
C GLN A 6 5.65 2.20 -6.01
N ARG A 7 5.46 3.53 -5.99
CA ARG A 7 6.05 4.40 -4.96
C ARG A 7 5.45 4.13 -3.57
N ILE A 8 4.16 3.82 -3.50
CA ILE A 8 3.49 3.44 -2.26
C ILE A 8 4.05 2.11 -1.73
N ASP A 9 4.19 1.11 -2.61
CA ASP A 9 4.78 -0.19 -2.23
C ASP A 9 6.20 -0.04 -1.71
N GLN A 10 7.02 0.77 -2.38
CA GLN A 10 8.39 1.07 -1.92
C GLN A 10 8.39 1.72 -0.54
N SER A 11 7.52 2.72 -0.33
CA SER A 11 7.41 3.43 0.95
C SER A 11 6.94 2.49 2.07
N ALA A 12 5.94 1.65 1.80
CA ALA A 12 5.47 0.63 2.73
C ALA A 12 6.58 -0.38 3.08
N GLY A 13 7.40 -0.79 2.10
CA GLY A 13 8.57 -1.63 2.30
C GLY A 13 9.61 -0.98 3.22
N VAL A 14 9.91 0.30 3.02
CA VAL A 14 10.83 1.06 3.88
C VAL A 14 10.31 1.13 5.32
N ILE A 15 9.03 1.44 5.53
CA ILE A 15 8.42 1.53 6.86
C ILE A 15 8.47 0.17 7.58
N LYS A 16 8.10 -0.92 6.89
CA LYS A 16 8.21 -2.28 7.44
C LYS A 16 9.66 -2.63 7.84
N GLY A 17 10.62 -2.23 7.02
CA GLY A 17 12.04 -2.41 7.32
C GLY A 17 12.50 -1.63 8.56
N LEU A 18 12.04 -0.39 8.72
CA LEU A 18 12.31 0.43 9.90
C LEU A 18 11.69 -0.18 11.16
N GLN A 19 10.44 -0.65 11.07
CA GLN A 19 9.74 -1.32 12.17
C GLN A 19 10.51 -2.58 12.63
N SER A 20 10.89 -3.45 11.70
CA SER A 20 11.64 -4.67 12.02
C SER A 20 12.99 -4.38 12.69
N LYS A 21 13.72 -3.36 12.23
CA LYS A 21 14.97 -2.93 12.87
C LYS A 21 14.72 -2.41 14.29
N LEU A 22 13.68 -1.60 14.46
CA LEU A 22 13.30 -1.03 15.74
C LEU A 22 12.89 -2.11 16.74
N ASP A 23 12.15 -3.13 16.31
CA ASP A 23 11.80 -4.32 17.11
C ASP A 23 13.05 -5.09 17.56
N GLY A 24 14.00 -5.29 16.65
CA GLY A 24 15.28 -5.93 16.97
C GLY A 24 16.08 -5.17 18.02
N HIS A 25 16.19 -3.84 17.88
CA HIS A 25 16.88 -2.99 18.85
C HIS A 25 16.18 -2.97 20.21
N LYS A 26 14.83 -2.94 20.24
CA LYS A 26 14.08 -3.07 21.50
C LYS A 26 14.35 -4.40 22.17
N ALA A 27 14.30 -5.51 21.44
CA ALA A 27 14.54 -6.83 22.02
C ALA A 27 15.92 -6.92 22.69
N GLN A 28 16.96 -6.40 22.02
CA GLN A 28 18.30 -6.31 22.58
C GLN A 28 18.35 -5.43 23.83
N LEU A 29 17.79 -4.22 23.76
CA LEU A 29 17.78 -3.27 24.86
C LEU A 29 17.03 -3.81 26.10
N MET A 30 15.88 -4.45 25.89
CA MET A 30 15.02 -4.97 26.96
C MET A 30 15.57 -6.24 27.62
N SER A 31 16.48 -6.98 26.97
CA SER A 31 17.00 -8.27 27.46
C SER A 31 17.62 -8.23 28.87
N GLY A 32 18.15 -7.07 29.28
CA GLY A 32 18.72 -6.85 30.62
C GLY A 32 18.22 -5.60 31.31
N TRP A 33 17.27 -4.88 30.72
CA TRP A 33 16.81 -3.58 31.22
C TRP A 33 15.51 -3.71 32.01
N ALA A 34 15.64 -3.78 33.33
CA ALA A 34 14.52 -3.81 34.26
C ALA A 34 14.34 -2.45 34.97
N GLY A 35 13.09 -2.10 35.28
CA GLY A 35 12.74 -0.93 36.09
C GLY A 35 11.71 -0.01 35.45
N ASN A 36 11.35 1.07 36.15
CA ASN A 36 10.27 1.96 35.73
C ASN A 36 10.55 2.68 34.39
N ALA A 37 11.83 2.87 34.06
CA ALA A 37 12.26 3.44 32.79
C ALA A 37 12.00 2.49 31.61
N SER A 38 12.23 1.17 31.77
CA SER A 38 11.99 0.21 30.70
C SER A 38 10.50 0.01 30.41
N VAL A 39 9.65 0.06 31.45
CA VAL A 39 8.19 0.07 31.31
C VAL A 39 7.72 1.32 30.55
N SER A 40 8.29 2.48 30.87
CA SER A 40 7.93 3.74 30.20
C SER A 40 8.37 3.76 28.74
N PHE A 41 9.57 3.24 28.45
CA PHE A 41 10.06 3.06 27.09
C PHE A 41 9.18 2.08 26.31
N ASP A 42 8.84 0.92 26.90
CA ASP A 42 7.99 -0.09 26.27
C ASP A 42 6.63 0.48 25.85
N ARG A 43 6.00 1.29 26.70
CA ARG A 43 4.75 1.99 26.39
C ARG A 43 4.88 2.92 25.19
N VAL A 44 5.89 3.78 25.16
CA VAL A 44 6.13 4.71 24.04
C VAL A 44 6.43 3.94 22.75
N PHE A 45 7.21 2.86 22.87
CA PHE A 45 7.49 1.98 21.76
C PHE A 45 6.23 1.36 21.17
N ASN A 46 5.35 0.82 22.03
CA ASN A 46 4.12 0.19 21.58
C ASN A 46 3.19 1.21 20.90
N GLU A 47 3.11 2.44 21.42
CA GLU A 47 2.36 3.52 20.77
C GLU A 47 2.93 3.84 19.37
N PHE A 48 4.26 3.93 19.25
CA PHE A 48 4.91 4.16 17.97
C PHE A 48 4.65 3.02 16.98
N HIS A 49 4.75 1.78 17.44
CA HIS A 49 4.47 0.59 16.65
C HIS A 49 3.00 0.57 16.18
N THR A 50 2.05 0.93 17.04
CA THR A 50 0.63 1.07 16.64
C THR A 50 0.46 2.11 15.54
N LYS A 51 1.07 3.29 15.67
CA LYS A 51 0.99 4.34 14.65
C LYS A 51 1.63 3.92 13.33
N MET A 52 2.76 3.21 13.37
CA MET A 52 3.35 2.64 12.15
C MET A 52 2.41 1.63 11.47
N GLY A 53 1.74 0.78 12.25
CA GLY A 53 0.73 -0.13 11.72
C GLY A 53 -0.42 0.60 11.02
N GLN A 54 -0.91 1.70 11.60
CA GLN A 54 -1.95 2.54 10.98
C GLN A 54 -1.48 3.13 9.64
N ILE A 55 -0.28 3.69 9.59
CA ILE A 55 0.29 4.25 8.36
C ILE A 55 0.42 3.16 7.28
N LEU A 56 0.85 1.95 7.64
CA LEU A 56 0.94 0.84 6.69
C LEU A 56 -0.43 0.44 6.14
N GLN A 57 -1.47 0.39 6.98
CA GLN A 57 -2.84 0.12 6.54
C GLN A 57 -3.37 1.21 5.61
N GLU A 58 -3.10 2.48 5.89
CA GLU A 58 -3.50 3.58 5.02
C GLU A 58 -2.80 3.51 3.66
N LEU A 59 -1.49 3.23 3.63
CA LEU A 59 -0.73 3.04 2.40
C LEU A 59 -1.28 1.88 1.56
N GLU A 60 -1.61 0.75 2.19
CA GLU A 60 -2.24 -0.38 1.52
C GLU A 60 -3.61 0.00 0.95
N GLY A 61 -4.43 0.73 1.71
CA GLY A 61 -5.71 1.24 1.23
C GLY A 61 -5.60 2.15 0.01
N ILE A 62 -4.57 3.00 -0.05
CA ILE A 62 -4.31 3.84 -1.24
C ILE A 62 -3.82 2.98 -2.41
N HIS A 63 -2.93 2.02 -2.17
CA HIS A 63 -2.45 1.11 -3.21
C HIS A 63 -3.60 0.36 -3.88
N VAL A 64 -4.50 -0.24 -3.09
CA VAL A 64 -5.69 -0.95 -3.59
C VAL A 64 -6.55 -0.03 -4.45
N LYS A 65 -6.82 1.21 -4.01
CA LYS A 65 -7.60 2.19 -4.78
C LYS A 65 -6.95 2.54 -6.12
N LEU A 66 -5.62 2.67 -6.17
CA LEU A 66 -4.89 2.97 -7.41
C LEU A 66 -4.94 1.81 -8.40
N VAL A 67 -4.83 0.58 -7.91
CA VAL A 67 -4.94 -0.64 -8.74
C VAL A 67 -6.37 -0.80 -9.26
N ASP A 68 -7.38 -0.68 -8.41
CA ASP A 68 -8.79 -0.74 -8.81
C ASP A 68 -9.13 0.33 -9.85
N THR A 69 -8.66 1.56 -9.64
CA THR A 69 -8.84 2.64 -10.61
C THR A 69 -8.21 2.28 -11.96
N ARG A 70 -6.98 1.72 -11.97
CA ARG A 70 -6.34 1.27 -13.21
C ARG A 70 -7.19 0.22 -13.95
N ILE A 71 -7.68 -0.79 -13.23
CA ILE A 71 -8.51 -1.86 -13.80
C ILE A 71 -9.79 -1.28 -14.43
N ARG A 72 -10.45 -0.33 -13.75
CA ARG A 72 -11.66 0.32 -14.27
C ARG A 72 -11.39 1.12 -15.55
N TYR A 73 -10.28 1.85 -15.61
CA TYR A 73 -9.87 2.56 -16.82
C TYR A 73 -9.61 1.58 -17.98
N GLU A 74 -8.84 0.52 -17.74
CA GLU A 74 -8.55 -0.53 -18.73
C GLU A 74 -9.85 -1.19 -19.25
N SER A 75 -10.80 -1.51 -18.36
CA SER A 75 -12.11 -2.06 -18.75
C SER A 75 -12.93 -1.08 -19.59
N THR A 76 -12.96 0.19 -19.19
CA THR A 76 -13.74 1.22 -19.89
C THR A 76 -13.18 1.49 -21.29
N GLU A 77 -11.86 1.52 -21.44
CA GLU A 77 -11.22 1.67 -22.75
C GLU A 77 -11.50 0.45 -23.65
N GLN A 78 -11.45 -0.77 -23.10
CA GLN A 78 -11.76 -1.97 -23.86
C GLN A 78 -13.23 -1.99 -24.32
N GLU A 79 -14.18 -1.65 -23.44
CA GLU A 79 -15.60 -1.56 -23.79
C GLU A 79 -15.86 -0.53 -24.89
N GLN A 80 -15.18 0.63 -24.85
CA GLN A 80 -15.28 1.63 -25.90
C GLN A 80 -14.68 1.14 -27.22
N ALA A 81 -13.51 0.51 -27.19
CA ALA A 81 -12.89 -0.07 -28.38
C ALA A 81 -13.78 -1.13 -29.01
N ASP A 82 -14.37 -2.02 -28.22
CA ASP A 82 -15.28 -3.07 -28.69
C ASP A 82 -16.57 -2.47 -29.28
N ALA A 83 -17.12 -1.43 -28.66
CA ALA A 83 -18.29 -0.72 -29.19
C ALA A 83 -17.98 -0.04 -30.53
N VAL A 84 -16.84 0.63 -30.66
CA VAL A 84 -16.39 1.26 -31.91
C VAL A 84 -16.15 0.20 -32.99
N ASN A 85 -15.48 -0.90 -32.66
CA ASN A 85 -15.24 -2.00 -33.60
C ASN A 85 -16.56 -2.61 -34.09
N LYS A 86 -17.55 -2.76 -33.20
CA LYS A 86 -18.89 -3.22 -33.57
C LYS A 86 -19.60 -2.24 -34.50
N ILE A 87 -19.51 -0.93 -34.25
CA ILE A 87 -20.07 0.10 -35.13
C ILE A 87 -19.38 0.06 -36.51
N ASN A 88 -18.05 0.00 -36.55
CA ASN A 88 -17.29 -0.07 -37.80
C ASN A 88 -17.63 -1.33 -38.61
N ALA A 89 -17.80 -2.48 -37.95
CA ALA A 89 -18.22 -3.71 -38.60
C ALA A 89 -19.63 -3.61 -39.20
N LEU A 90 -20.56 -2.95 -38.50
CA LEU A 90 -21.92 -2.70 -39.00
C LEU A 90 -21.92 -1.73 -40.19
N LEU A 91 -21.15 -0.64 -40.12
CA LEU A 91 -21.04 0.35 -41.20
C LEU A 91 -20.40 -0.24 -42.46
N ASN A 92 -19.33 -1.02 -42.31
CA ASN A 92 -18.62 -1.65 -43.43
C ASN A 92 -19.37 -2.87 -44.00
N GLY A 93 -20.32 -3.44 -43.26
CA GLY A 93 -21.17 -4.55 -43.72
C GLY A 93 -22.45 -4.12 -44.46
N THR A 94 -22.74 -2.83 -44.53
CA THR A 94 -23.96 -2.27 -45.16
C THR A 94 -23.76 -1.69 -46.57
N THR A 95 -22.63 -1.93 -47.23
CA THR A 95 -22.39 -1.63 -48.66
C THR A 95 -22.19 -2.91 -49.45
#